data_AF-A0AAP9A442-F1
#
_entry.id   AF-A0AAP9A442-F1
#
_cell.length_a   1.000
_cell.length_b   1.000
_cell.length_c   1.000
_cell.angle_alpha   90.00
_cell.angle_beta   90.00
_cell.angle_gamma   90.00
#
_symmetry.space_group_name_H-M   'P 1'
#
loop_
_entity.id
_entity.type
_entity.pdbx_description
1 polymer ?
#
loop_
_entity_poly.entity_id
_entity_poly.type
_entity_poly.pdbx_seq_one_letter_code
_entity_poly.pdbx_strand_id
1 'polypeptide(L)'
;MSKFCPSCNTLIPNDSRQWSNKIYCSQKCRISVFRKNKSAATRAQQRRANMRQNDEVLRLVRECRRAGTVQILTGHNLESFIETMKLVRERPPGYVHLCHIAPVKGKWFVGLFHCKNLFYGGAYQNKRLGKKYIAGGLYISHKDLKKKWRVDRNAPANEVLLKIEEFLGDIVQKYLEVTPVRKSKKYQIIEKIIELEGGGDPERMMSLSHTHLVNCLDKLCKKITPTKKYVSESKFIAYMDGLTRFISYRDDRLETFLALRKILVISYMALERVKKSKTYNKYFYVAYEPLVVKKYAYAMLADTKKWSEFKDFIYNTVFLALQGHSPDLKIFRKEAMSYLKFPQSLEELVARRVGRK
;
A
#
# COMPACT_ATOMS: atom_id res chain seq x y z
N MET A 1 -42.25 -12.56 -19.02
CA MET A 1 -41.02 -11.84 -18.62
C MET A 1 -41.42 -10.49 -18.05
N SER A 2 -40.79 -10.01 -16.98
CA SER A 2 -41.04 -8.69 -16.38
C SER A 2 -39.91 -7.72 -16.76
N LYS A 3 -40.24 -6.50 -17.21
CA LYS A 3 -39.27 -5.48 -17.63
C LYS A 3 -39.28 -4.34 -16.62
N PHE A 4 -38.12 -3.95 -16.11
CA PHE A 4 -37.99 -2.88 -15.14
C PHE A 4 -37.22 -1.70 -15.73
N CYS A 5 -37.63 -0.48 -15.37
CA CYS A 5 -36.93 0.74 -15.77
C CYS A 5 -35.55 0.82 -15.09
N PRO A 6 -34.43 0.92 -15.82
CA PRO A 6 -33.09 0.98 -15.21
C PRO A 6 -32.84 2.21 -14.33
N SER A 7 -33.66 3.25 -14.44
CA SER A 7 -33.50 4.49 -13.66
C SER A 7 -34.14 4.47 -12.29
N CYS A 8 -35.29 3.80 -12.14
CA CYS A 8 -36.15 3.87 -10.95
C CYS A 8 -36.68 2.51 -10.51
N ASN A 9 -36.31 1.45 -11.21
CA ASN A 9 -36.70 0.06 -10.96
C ASN A 9 -38.22 -0.19 -10.96
N THR A 10 -39.02 0.72 -11.53
CA THR A 10 -40.46 0.54 -11.69
C THR A 10 -40.74 -0.47 -12.79
N LEU A 11 -41.70 -1.38 -12.57
CA LEU A 11 -42.19 -2.30 -13.58
C LEU A 11 -42.76 -1.50 -14.76
N ILE A 12 -42.32 -1.83 -15.97
CA ILE A 12 -42.92 -1.30 -17.20
C ILE A 12 -44.09 -2.23 -17.52
N PRO A 13 -45.34 -1.75 -17.54
CA PRO A 13 -46.50 -2.59 -17.85
C PRO A 13 -46.39 -3.17 -19.27
N ASN A 14 -46.75 -4.43 -19.45
CA ASN A 14 -46.62 -5.18 -20.71
C ASN A 14 -47.58 -4.71 -21.82
N ASP A 15 -48.66 -4.05 -21.43
CA ASP A 15 -49.67 -3.40 -22.27
C ASP A 15 -49.27 -1.98 -22.72
N SER A 16 -48.23 -1.40 -22.12
CA SER A 16 -47.80 -0.04 -22.46
C SER A 16 -47.02 0.02 -23.79
N ARG A 17 -47.19 1.10 -24.55
CA ARG A 17 -46.34 1.44 -25.73
C ARG A 17 -44.84 1.47 -25.42
N GLN A 18 -44.47 1.55 -24.14
CA GLN A 18 -43.10 1.59 -23.67
C GLN A 18 -42.51 0.18 -23.54
N TRP A 19 -43.33 -0.85 -23.33
CA TRP A 19 -42.91 -2.24 -23.22
C TRP A 19 -42.14 -2.72 -24.46
N SER A 20 -42.73 -2.50 -25.63
CA SER A 20 -42.19 -2.93 -26.92
C SER A 20 -41.02 -2.06 -27.40
N ASN A 21 -41.07 -0.74 -27.19
CA ASN A 21 -40.19 0.20 -27.90
C ASN A 21 -39.22 1.00 -27.00
N LYS A 22 -39.37 1.00 -25.67
CA LYS A 22 -38.59 1.89 -24.79
C LYS A 22 -37.97 1.15 -23.60
N ILE A 23 -36.75 1.53 -23.25
CA ILE A 23 -36.00 0.98 -22.10
C ILE A 23 -36.44 1.64 -20.77
N TYR A 24 -37.00 2.85 -20.83
CA TYR A 24 -37.30 3.68 -19.66
C TYR A 24 -38.81 3.94 -19.54
N CYS A 25 -39.35 3.97 -18.32
CA CYS A 25 -40.78 4.24 -18.04
C CYS A 25 -41.21 5.69 -18.32
N SER A 26 -40.26 6.62 -18.48
CA SER A 26 -40.56 8.02 -18.78
C SER A 26 -39.38 8.74 -19.44
N GLN A 27 -39.68 9.86 -20.10
CA GLN A 27 -38.67 10.76 -20.64
C GLN A 27 -37.77 11.33 -19.52
N LYS A 28 -38.33 11.58 -18.33
CA LYS A 28 -37.58 12.01 -17.15
C LYS A 28 -36.54 10.96 -16.74
N CYS A 29 -36.91 9.67 -16.71
CA CYS A 29 -35.99 8.58 -16.42
C CYS A 29 -34.89 8.44 -17.49
N ARG A 30 -35.24 8.58 -18.78
CA ARG A 30 -34.26 8.59 -19.88
C ARG A 30 -33.25 9.73 -19.73
N ILE A 31 -33.71 10.96 -19.49
CA ILE A 31 -32.86 12.14 -19.31
C ILE A 31 -32.00 12.00 -18.04
N SER A 32 -32.55 11.47 -16.95
CA SER A 32 -31.82 11.22 -15.70
C SER A 32 -30.64 10.27 -15.91
N VAL A 33 -30.88 9.12 -16.56
CA VAL A 33 -29.82 8.17 -16.90
C VAL A 33 -28.83 8.78 -17.88
N PHE A 34 -29.28 9.51 -18.90
CA PHE A 34 -28.39 10.21 -19.82
C PHE A 34 -27.47 11.22 -19.12
N ARG A 35 -28.01 12.05 -18.21
CA ARG A 35 -27.23 13.01 -17.40
C ARG A 35 -26.25 12.29 -16.46
N LYS A 36 -26.69 11.20 -15.82
CA LYS A 36 -25.82 10.35 -15.00
C LYS A 36 -24.67 9.77 -15.82
N ASN A 37 -24.94 9.25 -17.02
CA ASN A 37 -23.93 8.69 -17.91
C ASN A 37 -22.97 9.77 -18.43
N LYS A 38 -23.49 10.93 -18.86
CA LYS A 38 -22.67 12.07 -19.28
C LYS A 38 -21.76 12.54 -18.14
N SER A 39 -22.28 12.70 -16.93
CA SER A 39 -21.47 13.08 -15.76
C SER A 39 -20.47 11.99 -15.34
N ALA A 40 -20.78 10.71 -15.55
CA ALA A 40 -19.84 9.61 -15.33
C ALA A 40 -18.69 9.65 -16.36
N ALA A 41 -18.99 9.86 -17.64
CA ALA A 41 -17.99 10.01 -18.70
C ALA A 41 -17.09 11.23 -18.46
N THR A 42 -17.65 12.39 -18.11
CA THR A 42 -16.86 13.58 -17.76
C THR A 42 -15.97 13.34 -16.54
N ARG A 43 -16.48 12.63 -15.51
CA ARG A 43 -15.68 12.25 -14.34
C ARG A 43 -14.55 11.29 -14.71
N ALA A 44 -14.80 10.29 -15.55
CA ALA A 44 -13.76 9.37 -16.01
C ALA A 44 -12.69 10.09 -16.82
N GLN A 45 -13.07 11.01 -17.70
CA GLN A 45 -12.14 11.86 -18.46
C GLN A 45 -11.30 12.76 -17.53
N GLN A 46 -11.92 13.38 -16.53
CA GLN A 46 -11.20 14.17 -15.53
C GLN A 46 -10.24 13.31 -14.69
N ARG A 47 -10.68 12.11 -14.27
CA ARG A 47 -9.83 11.15 -13.53
C ARG A 47 -8.65 10.68 -14.37
N ARG A 48 -8.86 10.44 -15.67
CA ARG A 48 -7.79 10.13 -16.63
C ARG A 48 -6.80 11.28 -16.75
N ALA A 49 -7.27 12.52 -16.87
CA ALA A 49 -6.41 13.70 -16.87
C ALA A 49 -5.58 13.81 -15.58
N ASN A 50 -6.20 13.51 -14.43
CA ASN A 50 -5.53 13.53 -13.12
C ASN A 50 -4.46 12.44 -12.95
N MET A 51 -4.45 11.37 -13.76
CA MET A 51 -3.47 10.28 -13.63
C MET A 51 -2.03 10.77 -13.70
N ARG A 52 -1.75 11.77 -14.54
CA ARG A 52 -0.42 12.37 -14.69
C ARG A 52 0.07 13.09 -13.43
N GLN A 53 -0.85 13.41 -12.52
CA GLN A 53 -0.61 14.29 -11.37
C GLN A 53 -0.87 13.55 -10.04
N ASN A 54 -1.21 12.26 -10.12
CA ASN A 54 -1.59 11.42 -9.01
C ASN A 54 -0.38 10.63 -8.47
N ASP A 55 -0.23 10.56 -7.14
CA ASP A 55 0.98 10.01 -6.51
C ASP A 55 1.14 8.50 -6.77
N GLU A 56 0.05 7.73 -6.66
CA GLU A 56 0.08 6.28 -6.87
C GLU A 56 0.32 5.92 -8.34
N VAL A 57 -0.25 6.68 -9.28
CA VAL A 57 0.02 6.50 -10.71
C VAL A 57 1.45 6.90 -11.09
N LEU A 58 1.98 8.00 -10.55
CA LEU A 58 3.37 8.39 -10.77
C LEU A 58 4.36 7.39 -10.13
N ARG A 59 3.95 6.69 -9.06
CA ARG A 59 4.72 5.56 -8.53
C ARG A 59 4.71 4.38 -9.52
N LEU A 60 3.56 4.02 -10.07
CA LEU A 60 3.44 2.97 -11.09
C LEU A 60 4.34 3.24 -12.31
N VAL A 61 4.32 4.47 -12.85
CA VAL A 61 5.20 4.90 -13.95
C VAL A 61 6.68 4.74 -13.59
N ARG A 62 7.08 5.15 -12.37
CA ARG A 62 8.46 5.00 -11.90
C ARG A 62 8.89 3.54 -11.82
N GLU A 63 8.01 2.64 -11.40
CA GLU A 63 8.33 1.21 -11.34
C GLU A 63 8.42 0.59 -12.74
N CYS A 64 7.58 1.02 -13.71
CA CYS A 64 7.72 0.62 -15.12
C CYS A 64 9.06 1.07 -15.71
N ARG A 65 9.47 2.32 -15.48
CA ARG A 65 10.80 2.83 -15.88
C ARG A 65 11.93 2.09 -15.18
N ARG A 66 11.77 1.80 -13.89
CA ARG A 66 12.76 1.04 -13.10
C ARG A 66 12.92 -0.39 -13.64
N ALA A 67 11.83 -1.04 -14.03
CA ALA A 67 11.85 -2.37 -14.63
C ALA A 67 12.35 -2.35 -16.09
N GLY A 68 12.15 -1.24 -16.79
CA GLY A 68 12.43 -1.12 -18.22
C GLY A 68 11.34 -1.70 -19.13
N THR A 69 10.15 -1.98 -18.58
CA THR A 69 9.02 -2.56 -19.31
C THR A 69 7.70 -2.34 -18.57
N VAL A 70 6.59 -2.19 -19.32
CA VAL A 70 5.23 -2.21 -18.74
C VAL A 70 4.73 -3.62 -18.42
N GLN A 71 5.41 -4.67 -18.91
CA GLN A 71 5.04 -6.07 -18.65
C GLN A 71 5.14 -6.48 -17.17
N ILE A 72 5.67 -5.62 -16.29
CA ILE A 72 5.55 -5.82 -14.84
C ILE A 72 4.10 -5.82 -14.35
N LEU A 73 3.15 -5.42 -15.19
CA LEU A 73 1.71 -5.41 -14.91
C LEU A 73 1.00 -6.67 -15.41
N THR A 74 1.75 -7.67 -15.88
CA THR A 74 1.20 -8.95 -16.33
C THR A 74 0.40 -9.63 -15.21
N GLY A 75 -0.72 -10.27 -15.57
CA GLY A 75 -1.55 -11.04 -14.64
C GLY A 75 -2.53 -10.20 -13.81
N HIS A 76 -2.62 -8.89 -14.04
CA HIS A 76 -3.66 -8.08 -13.43
C HIS A 76 -5.04 -8.34 -14.04
N ASN A 77 -6.03 -8.41 -13.15
CA ASN A 77 -7.43 -8.11 -13.40
C ASN A 77 -7.80 -6.80 -12.69
N LEU A 78 -9.08 -6.39 -12.77
CA LEU A 78 -9.54 -5.15 -12.14
C LEU A 78 -9.31 -5.16 -10.62
N GLU A 79 -9.64 -6.26 -9.94
CA GLU A 79 -9.57 -6.37 -8.48
C GLU A 79 -8.13 -6.28 -7.98
N SER A 80 -7.22 -7.06 -8.57
CA SER A 80 -5.79 -7.05 -8.20
C SER A 80 -5.11 -5.73 -8.54
N PHE A 81 -5.52 -5.05 -9.62
CA PHE A 81 -5.02 -3.73 -9.95
C PHE A 81 -5.47 -2.70 -8.91
N ILE A 82 -6.76 -2.70 -8.53
CA ILE A 82 -7.29 -1.86 -7.44
C ILE A 82 -6.54 -2.12 -6.14
N GLU A 83 -6.34 -3.38 -5.75
CA GLU A 83 -5.63 -3.74 -4.52
C GLU A 83 -4.18 -3.26 -4.55
N THR A 84 -3.51 -3.37 -5.69
CA THR A 84 -2.13 -2.91 -5.89
C THR A 84 -2.03 -1.39 -5.78
N MET A 85 -2.91 -0.66 -6.45
CA MET A 85 -2.93 0.80 -6.38
C MET A 85 -3.32 1.29 -4.99
N LYS A 86 -4.24 0.59 -4.30
CA LYS A 86 -4.59 0.84 -2.90
C LYS A 86 -3.39 0.68 -1.98
N LEU A 87 -2.60 -0.39 -2.12
CA LEU A 87 -1.37 -0.61 -1.35
C LEU A 87 -0.37 0.54 -1.54
N VAL A 88 -0.23 1.07 -2.76
CA VAL A 88 0.66 2.20 -3.02
C VAL A 88 0.15 3.47 -2.34
N ARG A 89 -1.14 3.74 -2.44
CA ARG A 89 -1.79 4.92 -1.85
C ARG A 89 -1.74 4.91 -0.32
N GLU A 90 -1.95 3.73 0.28
CA GLU A 90 -2.04 3.53 1.73
C GLU A 90 -0.68 3.17 2.33
N ARG A 91 0.34 3.99 2.03
CA ARG A 91 1.66 3.82 2.61
C ARG A 91 1.58 3.96 4.15
N PRO A 92 2.01 2.94 4.92
CA PRO A 92 2.00 3.03 6.37
C PRO A 92 3.00 4.08 6.86
N PRO A 93 2.73 4.69 8.03
CA PRO A 93 3.66 5.62 8.65
C PRO A 93 4.98 4.93 9.04
N GLY A 94 6.03 5.73 9.24
CA GLY A 94 7.35 5.26 9.68
C GLY A 94 8.35 5.01 8.55
N TYR A 95 9.52 4.50 8.93
CA TYR A 95 10.66 4.30 8.01
C TYR A 95 10.58 2.96 7.26
N VAL A 96 9.56 2.88 6.40
CA VAL A 96 9.20 1.69 5.60
C VAL A 96 9.29 1.98 4.10
N HIS A 97 9.59 0.94 3.33
CA HIS A 97 9.62 0.95 1.86
C HIS A 97 8.63 -0.08 1.31
N LEU A 98 8.07 0.22 0.13
CA LEU A 98 7.37 -0.78 -0.66
C LEU A 98 8.41 -1.72 -1.27
N CYS A 99 8.46 -2.94 -0.73
CA CYS A 99 9.41 -4.00 -1.06
C CYS A 99 8.80 -4.93 -2.09
N HIS A 100 9.63 -5.49 -2.94
CA HIS A 100 9.27 -6.59 -3.82
C HIS A 100 9.76 -7.91 -3.20
N ILE A 101 8.98 -8.98 -3.38
CA ILE A 101 9.40 -10.35 -3.05
C ILE A 101 10.36 -10.84 -4.15
N ALA A 102 9.84 -11.02 -5.37
CA ALA A 102 10.67 -11.17 -6.55
C ALA A 102 11.17 -9.78 -6.99
N PRO A 103 12.48 -9.50 -7.03
CA PRO A 103 13.00 -8.16 -7.25
C PRO A 103 12.70 -7.61 -8.65
N VAL A 104 12.48 -6.29 -8.74
CA VAL A 104 12.25 -5.57 -10.02
C VAL A 104 13.37 -5.79 -11.05
N LYS A 105 14.61 -6.00 -10.60
CA LYS A 105 15.76 -6.27 -11.47
C LYS A 105 16.44 -7.56 -11.03
N GLY A 106 15.77 -8.69 -11.26
CA GLY A 106 16.36 -10.01 -11.08
C GLY A 106 17.40 -10.31 -12.17
N LYS A 107 18.20 -11.36 -11.96
CA LYS A 107 19.23 -11.78 -12.92
C LYS A 107 18.60 -12.33 -14.22
N TRP A 108 17.53 -13.11 -14.08
CA TRP A 108 16.89 -13.85 -15.17
C TRP A 108 15.41 -13.49 -15.40
N PHE A 109 14.89 -12.60 -14.56
CA PHE A 109 13.48 -12.24 -14.52
C PHE A 109 13.29 -10.81 -14.00
N VAL A 110 12.10 -10.28 -14.23
CA VAL A 110 11.64 -9.00 -13.69
C VAL A 110 10.47 -9.26 -12.75
N GLY A 111 10.59 -8.86 -11.49
CA GLY A 111 9.51 -8.94 -10.52
C GLY A 111 8.32 -8.06 -10.91
N LEU A 112 7.10 -8.60 -10.80
CA LEU A 112 5.87 -7.91 -11.17
C LEU A 112 5.50 -6.83 -10.14
N PHE A 113 4.84 -5.77 -10.61
CA PHE A 113 4.26 -4.73 -9.77
C PHE A 113 2.82 -5.12 -9.43
N HIS A 114 2.68 -6.12 -8.55
CA HIS A 114 1.41 -6.75 -8.23
C HIS A 114 1.27 -6.92 -6.71
N CYS A 115 0.07 -6.76 -6.13
CA CYS A 115 -0.18 -6.82 -4.68
C CYS A 115 0.43 -8.05 -4.00
N LYS A 116 0.31 -9.23 -4.64
CA LYS A 116 0.93 -10.50 -4.22
C LYS A 116 2.47 -10.56 -4.28
N ASN A 117 3.13 -9.65 -5.01
CA ASN A 117 4.60 -9.54 -5.06
C ASN A 117 5.14 -8.35 -4.23
N LEU A 118 4.26 -7.56 -3.63
CA LEU A 118 4.61 -6.30 -2.97
C LEU A 118 4.24 -6.37 -1.49
N PHE A 119 5.04 -5.75 -0.62
CA PHE A 119 4.70 -5.54 0.79
C PHE A 119 5.45 -4.36 1.39
N TYR A 120 4.98 -3.79 2.51
CA TYR A 120 5.75 -2.78 3.23
C TYR A 120 6.71 -3.44 4.23
N GLY A 121 8.00 -3.20 4.04
CA GLY A 121 9.06 -3.69 4.91
C GLY A 121 9.93 -2.55 5.44
N GLY A 122 10.72 -2.83 6.47
CA GLY A 122 11.67 -1.86 7.02
C GLY A 122 12.69 -1.43 5.97
N ALA A 123 12.93 -0.12 5.86
CA ALA A 123 13.87 0.42 4.87
C ALA A 123 15.30 -0.11 5.04
N TYR A 124 15.74 -0.34 6.29
CA TYR A 124 17.04 -0.97 6.60
C TYR A 124 17.13 -2.39 6.05
N GLN A 125 16.16 -3.26 6.37
CA GLN A 125 16.10 -4.64 5.88
C GLN A 125 16.10 -4.69 4.35
N ASN A 126 15.28 -3.85 3.72
CA ASN A 126 15.20 -3.78 2.26
C ASN A 126 16.50 -3.31 1.61
N LYS A 127 17.18 -2.30 2.19
CA LYS A 127 18.51 -1.86 1.71
C LYS A 127 19.55 -2.98 1.85
N ARG A 128 19.54 -3.70 2.98
CA ARG A 128 20.47 -4.79 3.26
C ARG A 128 20.29 -5.99 2.32
N LEU A 129 19.04 -6.33 1.98
CA LEU A 129 18.75 -7.40 1.01
C LEU A 129 19.13 -6.97 -0.43
N GLY A 130 18.87 -5.72 -0.78
CA GLY A 130 19.24 -5.15 -2.07
C GLY A 130 18.48 -5.80 -3.23
N LYS A 131 19.21 -6.41 -4.16
CA LYS A 131 18.65 -7.13 -5.34
C LYS A 131 18.66 -8.65 -5.16
N LYS A 132 19.06 -9.15 -3.98
CA LYS A 132 19.07 -10.60 -3.72
C LYS A 132 17.63 -11.12 -3.77
N TYR A 133 17.47 -12.27 -4.38
CA TYR A 133 16.21 -13.00 -4.44
C TYR A 133 16.34 -14.23 -3.57
N ILE A 134 15.36 -14.45 -2.69
CA ILE A 134 15.30 -15.64 -1.82
C ILE A 134 14.41 -16.68 -2.49
N ALA A 135 13.10 -16.44 -2.49
CA ALA A 135 12.11 -17.31 -3.13
C ALA A 135 10.75 -16.60 -3.27
N GLY A 136 9.82 -17.22 -4.00
CA GLY A 136 8.44 -16.77 -4.11
C GLY A 136 8.24 -15.46 -4.87
N GLY A 137 7.05 -14.87 -4.71
CA GLY A 137 6.68 -13.66 -5.44
C GLY A 137 6.35 -13.90 -6.91
N LEU A 138 5.82 -12.86 -7.56
CA LEU A 138 5.44 -12.94 -8.97
C LEU A 138 6.50 -12.27 -9.83
N TYR A 139 6.87 -12.91 -10.93
CA TYR A 139 7.84 -12.40 -11.90
C TYR A 139 7.47 -12.80 -13.33
N ILE A 140 8.13 -12.15 -14.29
CA ILE A 140 8.15 -12.54 -15.70
C ILE A 140 9.60 -12.82 -16.13
N SER A 141 9.82 -13.91 -16.87
CA SER A 141 11.14 -14.26 -17.40
C SER A 141 11.62 -13.21 -18.39
N HIS A 142 12.93 -12.96 -18.45
CA HIS A 142 13.50 -12.07 -19.48
C HIS A 142 13.22 -12.56 -20.91
N LYS A 143 13.05 -13.86 -21.10
CA LYS A 143 12.74 -14.47 -22.41
C LYS A 143 11.33 -14.10 -22.90
N ASP A 144 10.41 -13.80 -21.98
CA ASP A 144 9.02 -13.46 -22.29
C ASP A 144 8.81 -11.94 -22.46
N LEU A 145 9.87 -11.15 -22.28
CA LEU A 145 9.83 -9.71 -22.48
C LEU A 145 9.81 -9.38 -23.99
N LYS A 146 8.78 -8.64 -24.40
CA LYS A 146 8.58 -8.22 -25.78
C LYS A 146 9.12 -6.81 -25.96
N LYS A 147 9.92 -6.60 -27.02
CA LYS A 147 10.51 -5.30 -27.36
C LYS A 147 9.48 -4.16 -27.42
N LYS A 148 8.28 -4.43 -27.94
CA LYS A 148 7.19 -3.44 -28.03
C LYS A 148 6.79 -2.86 -26.67
N TRP A 149 6.95 -3.60 -25.58
CA TRP A 149 6.58 -3.16 -24.22
C TRP A 149 7.71 -2.51 -23.43
N ARG A 150 8.89 -2.35 -24.04
CA ARG A 150 10.06 -1.73 -23.40
C ARG A 150 9.78 -0.28 -23.02
N VAL A 151 10.29 0.16 -21.88
CA VAL A 151 10.20 1.53 -21.38
C VAL A 151 11.61 2.06 -21.14
N ASP A 152 11.92 3.23 -21.68
CA ASP A 152 13.18 3.90 -21.39
C ASP A 152 13.20 4.49 -19.97
N ARG A 153 14.39 4.58 -19.36
CA ARG A 153 14.56 5.13 -18.01
C ARG A 153 14.09 6.58 -17.90
N ASN A 154 14.22 7.36 -18.98
CA ASN A 154 13.93 8.78 -19.07
C ASN A 154 12.65 9.08 -19.88
N ALA A 155 11.94 8.05 -20.37
CA ALA A 155 10.71 8.22 -21.14
C ALA A 155 9.70 9.11 -20.39
N PRO A 156 9.09 10.15 -21.00
CA PRO A 156 8.11 11.02 -20.37
C PRO A 156 6.95 10.27 -19.71
N ALA A 157 6.38 10.83 -18.64
CA ALA A 157 5.40 10.09 -17.83
C ALA A 157 4.15 9.76 -18.65
N ASN A 158 3.74 10.68 -19.54
CA ASN A 158 2.62 10.47 -20.43
C ASN A 158 2.82 9.31 -21.41
N GLU A 159 4.02 9.18 -22.00
CA GLU A 159 4.33 8.08 -22.93
C GLU A 159 4.21 6.73 -22.22
N VAL A 160 4.76 6.63 -21.01
CA VAL A 160 4.65 5.41 -20.21
C VAL A 160 3.19 5.11 -19.84
N LEU A 161 2.40 6.13 -19.53
CA LEU A 161 0.97 5.95 -19.22
C LEU A 161 0.15 5.46 -20.40
N LEU A 162 0.35 6.01 -21.59
CA LEU A 162 -0.31 5.53 -22.82
C LEU A 162 0.03 4.05 -23.06
N LYS A 163 1.28 3.68 -22.81
CA LYS A 163 1.76 2.29 -22.95
C LYS A 163 1.18 1.36 -21.89
N ILE A 164 0.96 1.85 -20.67
CA ILE A 164 0.26 1.12 -19.61
C ILE A 164 -1.21 0.90 -20.00
N GLU A 165 -1.88 1.93 -20.51
CA GLU A 165 -3.28 1.85 -20.98
C GLU A 165 -3.41 0.84 -22.13
N GLU A 166 -2.50 0.87 -23.09
CA GLU A 166 -2.46 -0.12 -24.18
C GLU A 166 -2.23 -1.54 -23.66
N PHE A 167 -1.31 -1.71 -22.70
CA PHE A 167 -0.98 -3.03 -22.16
C PHE A 167 -2.09 -3.64 -21.30
N LEU A 168 -2.74 -2.83 -20.46
CA LEU A 168 -3.79 -3.27 -19.54
C LEU A 168 -5.19 -3.28 -20.17
N GLY A 169 -5.36 -2.69 -21.35
CA GLY A 169 -6.64 -2.63 -22.04
C GLY A 169 -7.72 -1.93 -21.21
N ASP A 170 -8.86 -2.60 -21.06
CA ASP A 170 -10.05 -2.05 -20.39
C ASP A 170 -9.91 -1.92 -18.85
N ILE A 171 -8.90 -2.55 -18.24
CA ILE A 171 -8.66 -2.50 -16.79
C ILE A 171 -8.48 -1.05 -16.31
N VAL A 172 -7.75 -0.22 -17.05
CA VAL A 172 -7.53 1.19 -16.65
C VAL A 172 -8.83 1.97 -16.70
N GLN A 173 -9.63 1.79 -17.76
CA GLN A 173 -10.93 2.44 -17.87
C GLN A 173 -11.84 2.03 -16.71
N LYS A 174 -11.99 0.72 -16.46
CA LYS A 174 -12.79 0.19 -15.36
C LYS A 174 -12.31 0.69 -14.00
N TYR A 175 -10.99 0.76 -13.79
CA TYR A 175 -10.40 1.34 -12.59
C TYR A 175 -10.81 2.80 -12.39
N LEU A 176 -10.79 3.61 -13.45
CA LEU A 176 -11.19 5.01 -13.41
C LEU A 176 -12.70 5.21 -13.17
N GLU A 177 -13.54 4.23 -13.49
CA GLU A 177 -14.98 4.28 -13.21
C GLU A 177 -15.26 4.08 -11.70
N VAL A 178 -14.56 3.14 -11.07
CA VAL A 178 -14.83 2.72 -9.68
C VAL A 178 -13.93 3.40 -8.64
N THR A 179 -12.75 3.89 -9.03
CA THR A 179 -11.77 4.48 -8.10
C THR A 179 -11.61 5.98 -8.33
N PRO A 180 -11.66 6.81 -7.27
CA PRO A 180 -11.38 8.24 -7.40
C PRO A 180 -9.89 8.48 -7.61
N VAL A 181 -9.52 9.01 -8.78
CA VAL A 181 -8.15 9.48 -9.08
C VAL A 181 -8.11 11.00 -8.94
N ARG A 182 -7.43 11.46 -7.89
CA ARG A 182 -7.28 12.89 -7.55
C ARG A 182 -5.84 13.33 -7.78
N LYS A 183 -5.65 14.62 -8.05
CA LYS A 183 -4.31 15.24 -8.05
C LYS A 183 -3.65 15.05 -6.68
N SER A 184 -2.35 14.77 -6.68
CA SER A 184 -1.56 14.70 -5.46
C SER A 184 -1.61 16.02 -4.69
N LYS A 185 -1.46 15.96 -3.36
CA LYS A 185 -1.32 17.19 -2.54
C LYS A 185 -0.11 18.00 -2.97
N LYS A 186 0.95 17.31 -3.40
CA LYS A 186 2.16 17.91 -3.93
C LYS A 186 1.86 18.73 -5.19
N TYR A 187 1.11 18.16 -6.13
CA TYR A 187 0.74 18.86 -7.37
C TYR A 187 -0.18 20.05 -7.08
N GLN A 188 -1.11 19.93 -6.13
CA GLN A 188 -1.95 21.07 -5.71
C GLN A 188 -1.13 22.23 -5.10
N ILE A 189 -0.01 21.94 -4.42
CA ILE A 189 0.92 22.98 -3.95
C ILE A 189 1.64 23.64 -5.14
N ILE A 190 2.07 22.85 -6.12
CA ILE A 190 2.73 23.35 -7.34
C ILE A 190 1.81 24.29 -8.11
N GLU A 191 0.54 23.91 -8.32
CA GLU A 191 -0.44 24.77 -8.99
C GLU A 191 -0.54 26.14 -8.29
N LYS A 192 -0.64 26.15 -6.96
CA LYS A 192 -0.70 27.39 -6.18
C LYS A 192 0.57 28.24 -6.30
N ILE A 193 1.75 27.61 -6.32
CA ILE A 193 3.01 28.35 -6.48
C ILE A 193 3.05 29.00 -7.87
N ILE A 194 2.72 28.25 -8.92
CA ILE A 194 2.71 28.76 -10.30
C ILE A 194 1.70 29.90 -10.45
N GLU A 195 0.51 29.78 -9.84
CA GLU A 195 -0.50 30.84 -9.81
C GLU A 195 0.02 32.12 -9.13
N LEU A 196 0.78 32.00 -8.04
CA LEU A 196 1.34 33.15 -7.30
C LEU A 196 2.57 33.76 -7.97
N GLU A 197 3.41 32.96 -8.63
CA GLU A 197 4.62 33.41 -9.32
C GLU A 197 4.36 33.91 -10.75
N GLY A 198 3.16 33.65 -11.30
CA GLY A 198 2.77 34.07 -12.66
C GLY A 198 3.35 33.18 -13.76
N GLY A 199 3.81 31.97 -13.44
CA GLY A 199 4.38 31.03 -14.41
C GLY A 199 5.25 29.95 -13.75
N GLY A 200 5.60 28.92 -14.52
CA GLY A 200 6.48 27.83 -14.07
C GLY A 200 6.21 26.52 -14.79
N ASP A 201 7.16 25.59 -14.70
CA ASP A 201 7.02 24.23 -15.25
C ASP A 201 6.62 23.23 -14.14
N PRO A 202 5.37 22.73 -14.14
CA PRO A 202 4.90 21.77 -13.15
C PRO A 202 5.70 20.46 -13.14
N GLU A 203 6.24 20.02 -14.28
CA GLU A 203 6.99 18.76 -14.35
C GLU A 203 8.34 18.88 -13.66
N ARG A 204 9.06 19.98 -13.89
CA ARG A 204 10.30 20.29 -13.16
C ARG A 204 10.03 20.41 -11.66
N MET A 205 8.98 21.09 -11.24
CA MET A 205 8.65 21.25 -9.82
C MET A 205 8.24 19.93 -9.15
N MET A 206 7.65 18.99 -9.89
CA MET A 206 7.35 17.65 -9.40
C MET A 206 8.60 16.83 -9.05
N SER A 207 9.81 17.27 -9.43
CA SER A 207 11.07 16.67 -8.96
C SER A 207 11.50 17.11 -7.55
N LEU A 208 11.00 18.26 -7.07
CA LEU A 208 11.39 18.85 -5.78
C LEU A 208 10.79 18.10 -4.58
N SER A 209 11.37 18.23 -3.39
CA SER A 209 10.79 17.59 -2.20
C SER A 209 9.49 18.29 -1.77
N HIS A 210 8.57 17.56 -1.13
CA HIS A 210 7.35 18.18 -0.59
C HIS A 210 7.67 19.30 0.41
N THR A 211 8.68 19.10 1.27
CA THR A 211 9.13 20.13 2.22
C THR A 211 9.63 21.37 1.51
N HIS A 212 10.38 21.22 0.42
CA HIS A 212 10.85 22.35 -0.37
C HIS A 212 9.68 23.14 -0.97
N LEU A 213 8.70 22.45 -1.56
CA LEU A 213 7.51 23.10 -2.13
C LEU A 213 6.68 23.81 -1.07
N VAL A 214 6.49 23.22 0.12
CA VAL A 214 5.82 23.89 1.24
C VAL A 214 6.58 25.15 1.66
N ASN A 215 7.90 25.06 1.80
CA ASN A 215 8.72 26.22 2.18
C ASN A 215 8.65 27.34 1.13
N CYS A 216 8.60 27.01 -0.17
CA CYS A 216 8.40 27.99 -1.23
C CYS A 216 7.03 28.67 -1.11
N LEU A 217 5.96 27.88 -0.95
CA LEU A 217 4.61 28.42 -0.79
C LEU A 217 4.48 29.29 0.47
N ASP A 218 5.04 28.86 1.59
CA ASP A 218 5.05 29.61 2.87
C ASP A 218 5.74 30.97 2.71
N LYS A 219 6.87 31.04 1.98
CA LYS A 219 7.55 32.29 1.65
C LYS A 219 6.68 33.21 0.80
N LEU A 220 6.02 32.69 -0.24
CA LEU A 220 5.13 33.47 -1.10
C LEU A 220 3.90 34.00 -0.34
N CYS A 221 3.33 33.19 0.55
CA CYS A 221 2.16 33.56 1.34
C CYS A 221 2.48 34.38 2.61
N LYS A 222 3.75 34.65 2.92
CA LYS A 222 4.21 35.27 4.17
C LYS A 222 3.67 34.57 5.44
N LYS A 223 3.45 33.25 5.38
CA LYS A 223 2.96 32.44 6.50
C LYS A 223 4.02 31.42 6.88
N ILE A 224 4.34 31.33 8.16
CA ILE A 224 5.16 30.22 8.68
C ILE A 224 4.19 29.14 9.13
N THR A 225 4.05 28.07 8.35
CA THR A 225 3.24 26.93 8.78
C THR A 225 4.09 26.10 9.75
N PRO A 226 3.69 25.93 11.03
CA PRO A 226 4.44 25.09 11.94
C PRO A 226 4.49 23.66 11.41
N THR A 227 5.71 23.15 11.18
CA THR A 227 5.91 21.74 10.82
C THR A 227 5.41 20.85 11.96
N LYS A 228 4.26 20.21 11.77
CA LYS A 228 3.78 19.17 12.69
C LYS A 228 4.81 18.07 12.78
N LYS A 229 5.40 17.90 13.96
CA LYS A 229 6.33 16.80 14.26
C LYS A 229 5.50 15.54 14.45
N TYR A 230 5.30 14.80 13.37
CA TYR A 230 4.65 13.50 13.43
C TYR A 230 5.49 12.56 14.29
N VAL A 231 4.88 11.95 15.32
CA VAL A 231 5.50 10.84 16.04
C VAL A 231 5.68 9.71 15.04
N SER A 232 6.93 9.33 14.77
CA SER A 232 7.20 8.21 13.86
C SER A 232 6.67 6.94 14.49
N GLU A 233 5.60 6.40 13.91
CA GLU A 233 5.11 5.09 14.25
C GLU A 233 6.13 4.00 13.91
N SER A 234 6.06 2.91 14.67
CA SER A 234 6.91 1.76 14.50
C SER A 234 6.51 0.94 13.28
N LYS A 235 7.49 0.31 12.62
CA LYS A 235 7.25 -0.57 11.45
C LYS A 235 6.57 -1.90 11.79
N PHE A 236 6.24 -2.13 13.07
CA PHE A 236 5.48 -3.31 13.50
C PHE A 236 4.14 -3.40 12.76
N ILE A 237 3.41 -2.29 12.65
CA ILE A 237 2.12 -2.26 11.96
C ILE A 237 2.26 -2.71 10.50
N ALA A 238 3.29 -2.23 9.78
CA ALA A 238 3.53 -2.62 8.39
C ALA A 238 3.79 -4.13 8.23
N TYR A 239 4.51 -4.74 9.17
CA TYR A 239 4.74 -6.19 9.17
C TYR A 239 3.47 -6.98 9.55
N MET A 240 2.70 -6.51 10.53
CA MET A 240 1.42 -7.12 10.91
C MET A 240 0.41 -7.09 9.74
N ASP A 241 0.28 -5.94 9.07
CA ASP A 241 -0.59 -5.75 7.92
C ASP A 241 -0.13 -6.62 6.75
N GLY A 242 1.19 -6.68 6.52
CA GLY A 242 1.82 -7.56 5.56
C GLY A 242 1.44 -9.02 5.79
N LEU A 243 1.74 -9.56 6.98
CA LEU A 243 1.41 -10.94 7.34
C LEU A 243 -0.09 -11.22 7.23
N THR A 244 -0.94 -10.33 7.76
CA THR A 244 -2.40 -10.50 7.69
C THR A 244 -2.91 -10.58 6.26
N ARG A 245 -2.36 -9.76 5.36
CA ARG A 245 -2.71 -9.82 3.94
C ARG A 245 -2.24 -11.12 3.29
N PHE A 246 -1.00 -11.57 3.51
CA PHE A 246 -0.55 -12.85 2.95
C PHE A 246 -1.32 -14.06 3.51
N ILE A 247 -1.71 -14.03 4.79
CA ILE A 247 -2.61 -15.04 5.39
C ILE A 247 -3.94 -15.10 4.62
N SER A 248 -4.50 -13.95 4.21
CA SER A 248 -5.76 -13.92 3.45
C SER A 248 -5.67 -14.57 2.06
N TYR A 249 -4.47 -14.69 1.50
CA TYR A 249 -4.25 -15.38 0.23
C TYR A 249 -4.30 -16.91 0.36
N ARG A 250 -4.18 -17.45 1.60
CA ARG A 250 -4.23 -18.89 1.91
C ARG A 250 -3.29 -19.73 1.05
N ASP A 251 -2.05 -19.25 0.89
CA ASP A 251 -0.99 -19.99 0.21
C ASP A 251 -0.41 -21.10 1.11
N ASP A 252 0.56 -21.84 0.59
CA ASP A 252 1.29 -22.91 1.26
C ASP A 252 2.06 -22.44 2.52
N ARG A 253 2.23 -21.13 2.71
CA ARG A 253 2.94 -20.52 3.85
C ARG A 253 1.99 -19.97 4.91
N LEU A 254 0.69 -20.27 4.81
CA LEU A 254 -0.34 -19.83 5.76
C LEU A 254 0.08 -20.07 7.21
N GLU A 255 0.50 -21.28 7.55
CA GLU A 255 0.89 -21.66 8.92
C GLU A 255 2.12 -20.89 9.41
N THR A 256 3.11 -20.69 8.54
CA THR A 256 4.29 -19.86 8.83
C THR A 256 3.86 -18.44 9.18
N PHE A 257 2.98 -17.83 8.39
CA PHE A 257 2.54 -16.46 8.65
C PHE A 257 1.65 -16.33 9.88
N LEU A 258 0.79 -17.30 10.15
CA LEU A 258 -0.01 -17.34 11.38
C LEU A 258 0.90 -17.42 12.62
N ALA A 259 1.93 -18.26 12.59
CA ALA A 259 2.90 -18.40 13.67
C ALA A 259 3.70 -17.10 13.88
N LEU A 260 4.26 -16.52 12.81
CA LEU A 260 5.01 -15.27 12.87
C LEU A 260 4.13 -14.11 13.40
N ARG A 261 2.88 -14.02 12.95
CA ARG A 261 1.94 -12.97 13.39
C ARG A 261 1.67 -13.05 14.89
N LYS A 262 1.47 -14.26 15.43
CA LYS A 262 1.29 -14.47 16.89
C LYS A 262 2.52 -13.99 17.68
N ILE A 263 3.73 -14.36 17.24
CA ILE A 263 4.97 -13.92 17.91
C ILE A 263 5.16 -12.41 17.80
N LEU A 264 4.79 -11.80 16.67
CA LEU A 264 4.92 -10.36 16.44
C LEU A 264 4.03 -9.54 17.39
N VAL A 265 2.82 -10.02 17.69
CA VAL A 265 1.93 -9.42 18.72
C VAL A 265 2.59 -9.45 20.10
N ILE A 266 3.07 -10.62 20.52
CA ILE A 266 3.75 -10.78 21.83
C ILE A 266 4.99 -9.87 21.91
N SER A 267 5.75 -9.81 20.82
CA SER A 267 6.97 -8.99 20.72
C SER A 267 6.67 -7.50 20.79
N TYR A 268 5.58 -7.05 20.14
CA TYR A 268 5.12 -5.66 20.22
C TYR A 268 4.83 -5.28 21.67
N MET A 269 4.03 -6.09 22.37
CA MET A 269 3.64 -5.85 23.76
C MET A 269 4.84 -5.76 24.70
N ALA A 270 5.83 -6.64 24.52
CA ALA A 270 7.06 -6.61 25.30
C ALA A 270 7.92 -5.37 25.01
N LEU A 271 8.04 -4.96 23.75
CA LEU A 271 8.88 -3.83 23.34
C LEU A 271 8.24 -2.47 23.64
N GLU A 272 6.94 -2.31 23.49
CA GLU A 272 6.22 -1.06 23.81
C GLU A 272 6.41 -0.66 25.28
N ARG A 273 6.56 -1.64 26.17
CA ARG A 273 6.84 -1.44 27.60
C ARG A 273 8.26 -0.91 27.88
N VAL A 274 9.14 -0.88 26.89
CA VAL A 274 10.52 -0.38 26.99
C VAL A 274 10.63 0.95 26.27
N LYS A 275 10.65 2.07 27.01
CA LYS A 275 10.68 3.44 26.46
C LYS A 275 11.78 3.66 25.41
N LYS A 276 12.98 3.09 25.62
CA LYS A 276 14.12 3.19 24.69
C LYS A 276 13.86 2.53 23.34
N SER A 277 12.96 1.55 23.26
CA SER A 277 12.66 0.83 22.02
C SER A 277 11.94 1.69 20.98
N LYS A 278 11.25 2.76 21.43
CA LYS A 278 10.39 3.62 20.60
C LYS A 278 9.39 2.80 19.78
N THR A 279 8.91 1.68 20.33
CA THR A 279 7.86 0.87 19.72
C THR A 279 6.51 1.47 20.12
N TYR A 280 5.88 2.16 19.19
CA TYR A 280 4.55 2.75 19.36
C TYR A 280 3.81 2.75 18.02
N ASN A 281 2.55 2.36 18.04
CA ASN A 281 1.62 2.43 16.92
C ASN A 281 0.24 2.79 17.49
N LYS A 282 -0.33 3.93 17.08
CA LYS A 282 -1.53 4.51 17.71
C LYS A 282 -2.73 3.55 17.74
N TYR A 283 -2.85 2.73 16.70
CA TYR A 283 -4.01 1.86 16.48
C TYR A 283 -3.67 0.36 16.58
N PHE A 284 -2.53 -0.01 17.17
CA PHE A 284 -2.10 -1.40 17.21
C PHE A 284 -3.12 -2.31 17.90
N TYR A 285 -3.52 -1.98 19.14
CA TYR A 285 -4.47 -2.79 19.89
C TYR A 285 -5.87 -2.75 19.25
N VAL A 286 -6.30 -1.60 18.70
CA VAL A 286 -7.58 -1.53 17.98
C VAL A 286 -7.64 -2.53 16.81
N ALA A 287 -6.53 -2.70 16.07
CA ALA A 287 -6.48 -3.62 14.93
C ALA A 287 -6.20 -5.08 15.33
N TYR A 288 -5.45 -5.32 16.40
CA TYR A 288 -4.84 -6.63 16.68
C TYR A 288 -5.10 -7.19 18.10
N GLU A 289 -5.91 -6.53 18.92
CA GLU A 289 -6.35 -7.03 20.22
C GLU A 289 -6.97 -8.44 20.16
N PRO A 290 -7.79 -8.80 19.15
CA PRO A 290 -8.33 -10.17 19.06
C PRO A 290 -7.27 -11.27 18.94
N LEU A 291 -6.02 -10.92 18.61
CA LEU A 291 -4.90 -11.87 18.53
C LEU A 291 -4.13 -12.00 19.86
N VAL A 292 -4.45 -11.19 20.86
CA VAL A 292 -3.79 -11.21 22.18
C VAL A 292 -4.31 -12.40 22.98
N VAL A 293 -3.41 -13.34 23.28
CA VAL A 293 -3.73 -14.49 24.14
C VAL A 293 -3.47 -14.10 25.60
N LYS A 294 -4.44 -14.35 26.50
CA LYS A 294 -4.38 -14.00 27.93
C LYS A 294 -3.06 -14.41 28.60
N LYS A 295 -2.55 -15.60 28.30
CA LYS A 295 -1.25 -16.12 28.80
C LYS A 295 -0.07 -15.19 28.50
N TYR A 296 -0.12 -14.44 27.40
CA TYR A 296 0.95 -13.55 26.97
C TYR A 296 0.61 -12.07 27.17
N ALA A 297 -0.53 -11.75 27.81
CA ALA A 297 -1.01 -10.38 27.98
C ALA A 297 0.01 -9.48 28.71
N TYR A 298 0.83 -10.06 29.58
CA TYR A 298 1.84 -9.36 30.35
C TYR A 298 3.27 -9.54 29.84
N ALA A 299 3.47 -10.00 28.60
CA ALA A 299 4.82 -10.25 28.05
C ALA A 299 5.78 -9.06 28.23
N MET A 300 6.96 -9.29 28.81
CA MET A 300 7.99 -8.28 28.98
C MET A 300 9.33 -8.83 28.50
N LEU A 301 10.28 -7.94 28.17
CA LEU A 301 11.66 -8.38 28.00
C LEU A 301 12.22 -8.90 29.33
N ALA A 302 12.89 -10.05 29.28
CA ALA A 302 13.65 -10.60 30.40
C ALA A 302 14.78 -9.64 30.79
N ASP A 303 15.57 -9.19 29.80
CA ASP A 303 16.55 -8.13 29.92
C ASP A 303 16.18 -6.94 29.02
N THR A 304 15.84 -5.81 29.64
CA THR A 304 15.50 -4.57 28.94
C THR A 304 16.67 -3.96 28.17
N LYS A 305 17.92 -4.32 28.46
CA LYS A 305 19.11 -3.84 27.71
C LYS A 305 19.18 -4.47 26.32
N LYS A 306 18.67 -5.69 26.14
CA LYS A 306 18.64 -6.43 24.86
C LYS A 306 17.48 -6.06 23.92
N TRP A 307 16.81 -4.93 24.17
CA TRP A 307 15.63 -4.55 23.38
C TRP A 307 15.93 -4.39 21.88
N SER A 308 17.12 -3.89 21.51
CA SER A 308 17.49 -3.64 20.12
C SER A 308 17.75 -4.94 19.37
N GLU A 309 18.50 -5.84 20.00
CA GLU A 309 18.79 -7.17 19.50
C GLU A 309 17.51 -7.97 19.25
N PHE A 310 16.62 -8.04 20.24
CA PHE A 310 15.32 -8.70 20.08
C PHE A 310 14.47 -8.08 18.97
N LYS A 311 14.43 -6.74 18.91
CA LYS A 311 13.66 -6.02 17.89
C LYS A 311 14.19 -6.30 16.49
N ASP A 312 15.51 -6.31 16.30
CA ASP A 312 16.14 -6.62 15.02
C ASP A 312 15.98 -8.09 14.63
N PHE A 313 16.08 -9.02 15.59
CA PHE A 313 15.79 -10.43 15.39
C PHE A 313 14.37 -10.62 14.82
N ILE A 314 13.35 -10.09 15.51
CA ILE A 314 11.95 -10.18 15.08
C ILE A 314 11.75 -9.55 13.68
N TYR A 315 12.29 -8.34 13.47
CA TYR A 315 12.15 -7.66 12.18
C TYR A 315 12.83 -8.36 11.03
N ASN A 316 14.00 -8.95 11.26
CA ASN A 316 14.74 -9.65 10.23
C ASN A 316 14.03 -10.94 9.85
N THR A 317 13.58 -11.73 10.82
CA THR A 317 12.86 -12.98 10.56
C THR A 317 11.57 -12.74 9.80
N VAL A 318 10.74 -11.78 10.24
CA VAL A 318 9.46 -11.49 9.56
C VAL A 318 9.70 -10.92 8.16
N PHE A 319 10.68 -10.03 8.00
CA PHE A 319 11.03 -9.49 6.68
C PHE A 319 11.48 -10.60 5.72
N LEU A 320 12.37 -11.49 6.17
CA LEU A 320 12.86 -12.60 5.35
C LEU A 320 11.72 -13.58 5.00
N ALA A 321 10.82 -13.86 5.94
CA ALA A 321 9.67 -14.71 5.67
C ALA A 321 8.74 -14.11 4.60
N LEU A 322 8.44 -12.81 4.70
CA LEU A 322 7.70 -12.10 3.66
C LEU A 322 8.43 -12.11 2.31
N GLN A 323 9.77 -12.16 2.31
CA GLN A 323 10.63 -12.31 1.13
C GLN A 323 10.73 -13.75 0.59
N GLY A 324 9.94 -14.70 1.11
CA GLY A 324 9.94 -16.08 0.62
C GLY A 324 10.79 -17.05 1.42
N HIS A 325 11.52 -16.59 2.44
CA HIS A 325 12.24 -17.51 3.32
C HIS A 325 11.25 -18.35 4.18
N SER A 326 11.61 -19.60 4.44
CA SER A 326 10.84 -20.49 5.31
C SER A 326 11.61 -20.69 6.62
N PRO A 327 11.42 -19.83 7.64
CA PRO A 327 12.14 -19.97 8.90
C PRO A 327 11.70 -21.25 9.63
N ASP A 328 12.63 -21.91 10.32
CA ASP A 328 12.28 -22.95 11.28
C ASP A 328 11.51 -22.33 12.45
N LEU A 329 10.20 -22.59 12.48
CA LEU A 329 9.29 -22.00 13.45
C LEU A 329 9.55 -22.48 14.89
N LYS A 330 10.10 -23.69 15.07
CA LYS A 330 10.42 -24.21 16.40
C LYS A 330 11.63 -23.47 16.97
N ILE A 331 12.69 -23.33 16.17
CA ILE A 331 13.90 -22.59 16.55
C ILE A 331 13.55 -21.12 16.78
N PHE A 332 12.87 -20.49 15.81
CA PHE A 332 12.47 -19.09 15.92
C PHE A 332 11.64 -18.81 17.18
N ARG A 333 10.64 -19.66 17.47
CA ARG A 333 9.80 -19.49 18.66
C ARG A 333 10.61 -19.67 19.93
N LYS A 334 11.48 -20.69 20.01
CA LYS A 334 12.34 -20.93 21.18
C LYS A 334 13.23 -19.72 21.46
N GLU A 335 13.90 -19.21 20.43
CA GLU A 335 14.76 -18.04 20.53
C GLU A 335 13.95 -16.79 20.92
N ALA A 336 12.85 -16.48 20.23
CA ALA A 336 11.99 -15.34 20.57
C ALA A 336 11.53 -15.38 22.04
N MET A 337 11.13 -16.56 22.53
CA MET A 337 10.64 -16.74 23.89
C MET A 337 11.75 -16.58 24.95
N SER A 338 13.02 -16.86 24.61
CA SER A 338 14.15 -16.66 25.53
C SER A 338 14.42 -15.20 25.88
N TYR A 339 13.99 -14.25 25.04
CA TYR A 339 14.05 -12.81 25.34
C TYR A 339 12.93 -12.35 26.26
N LEU A 340 11.93 -13.21 26.54
CA LEU A 340 10.68 -12.82 27.16
C LEU A 340 10.49 -13.44 28.54
N LYS A 341 9.78 -12.71 29.40
CA LYS A 341 9.20 -13.20 30.64
C LYS A 341 7.72 -12.84 30.71
N PHE A 342 6.97 -13.64 31.47
CA PHE A 342 5.52 -13.53 31.56
C PHE A 342 5.12 -13.45 33.04
N PRO A 343 5.02 -12.23 33.60
CA PRO A 343 4.41 -12.01 34.91
C PRO A 343 2.99 -12.59 34.96
N GLN A 344 2.61 -13.10 36.12
CA GLN A 344 1.31 -13.75 36.32
C GLN A 344 0.18 -12.73 36.49
N SER A 345 0.48 -11.50 36.94
CA SER A 345 -0.52 -10.47 37.18
C SER A 345 -0.04 -9.05 36.84
N LEU A 346 -0.99 -8.11 36.81
CA LEU A 346 -0.70 -6.69 36.63
C LEU A 346 0.08 -6.12 37.82
N GLU A 347 -0.22 -6.60 39.03
CA GLU A 347 0.45 -6.21 40.27
C GLU A 347 1.94 -6.62 40.23
N GLU A 348 2.24 -7.84 39.77
CA GLU A 348 3.63 -8.29 39.57
C GLU A 348 4.36 -7.43 38.53
N LEU A 349 3.64 -6.98 37.50
CA LEU A 349 4.17 -6.09 36.46
C LEU A 349 4.47 -4.68 37.01
N VAL A 350 3.60 -4.14 37.87
CA VAL A 350 3.76 -2.81 38.47
C VAL A 350 4.86 -2.82 39.54
N ALA A 351 4.87 -3.82 40.45
CA ALA A 351 5.86 -3.93 41.52
C ALA A 351 7.31 -3.93 40.98
N ARG A 352 7.54 -4.58 39.83
CA ARG A 352 8.85 -4.64 39.16
C ARG A 352 9.29 -3.35 38.48
N ARG A 353 8.38 -2.41 38.22
CA ARG A 353 8.73 -1.07 37.72
C ARG A 353 9.20 -0.15 38.86
N VAL A 354 8.69 -0.36 40.07
CA VAL A 354 8.98 0.48 41.24
C VAL A 354 10.33 0.09 41.87
N GLY A 355 10.66 -1.21 41.94
CA GLY A 355 11.92 -1.71 42.51
C GLY A 355 13.19 -1.53 41.64
N ARG A 356 13.18 -0.65 40.63
CA ARG A 356 14.33 -0.35 39.75
C ARG A 356 14.64 1.15 39.63
N LYS A 357 14.14 1.98 40.57
CA LYS A 357 14.59 3.37 40.71
C LYS A 357 15.98 3.42 41.33
#